data_AF-A0A354GXC6-F1
#
_entry.id   AF-A0A354GXC6-F1
#
_cell.length_a   1.000
_cell.length_b   1.000
_cell.length_c   1.000
_cell.angle_alpha   90.00
_cell.angle_beta   90.00
_cell.angle_gamma   90.00
#
_symmetry.space_group_name_H-M   'P 1'
#
loop_
_entity.id
_entity.type
_entity.pdbx_description
1 polymer ?
#
loop_
_entity_poly.entity_id
_entity_poly.type
_entity_poly.pdbx_seq_one_letter_code
_entity_poly.pdbx_strand_id
1 'polypeptide(L)'
;MIQMMSCPSAPVLQRLLLGQSADEESVSLEEHLLHCEKCLRTVQTLPPDDALISSLQQGREFATQAPRSELLEKLRRRLQEMPASARGADTAAGENTFPNAPTPAPEMMVDESVSLRPPQQADEIGRLG
;
A
#
# COMPACT_ATOMS: atom_id res chain seq x y z
N MET A 1 -26.11 15.98 7.34
CA MET A 1 -26.20 17.45 7.13
C MET A 1 -24.89 18.10 7.59
N ILE A 2 -23.88 18.15 6.72
CA ILE A 2 -22.59 18.78 7.05
C ILE A 2 -22.59 20.18 6.44
N GLN A 3 -23.02 21.12 7.26
CA GLN A 3 -22.52 22.49 7.38
C GLN A 3 -21.80 23.08 6.14
N MET A 4 -22.56 23.80 5.31
CA MET A 4 -22.11 24.71 4.23
C MET A 4 -21.15 25.84 4.68
N MET A 5 -20.51 25.77 5.86
CA MET A 5 -19.75 26.91 6.41
C MET A 5 -18.28 26.62 6.76
N SER A 6 -17.82 25.37 6.75
CA SER A 6 -16.45 25.05 7.14
C SER A 6 -15.75 24.19 6.10
N CYS A 7 -14.58 24.62 5.63
CA CYS A 7 -13.72 23.81 4.79
C CYS A 7 -13.31 22.52 5.54
N PRO A 8 -13.35 21.34 4.90
CA PRO A 8 -12.80 20.12 5.47
C PRO A 8 -11.30 20.27 5.75
N SER A 9 -10.82 19.53 6.75
CA SER A 9 -9.40 19.54 7.11
C SER A 9 -8.57 18.82 6.05
N ALA A 10 -7.29 19.17 5.94
CA ALA A 10 -6.32 18.54 5.05
C ALA A 10 -6.30 16.98 5.10
N PRO A 11 -6.32 16.31 6.27
CA PRO A 11 -6.33 14.85 6.31
C PRO A 11 -7.61 14.23 5.76
N VAL A 12 -8.76 14.92 5.82
CA VAL A 12 -10.00 14.45 5.21
C VAL A 12 -9.90 14.50 3.69
N LEU A 13 -9.36 15.60 3.15
CA LEU A 13 -9.09 15.74 1.72
C LEU A 13 -8.07 14.72 1.22
N GLN A 14 -7.04 14.42 2.02
CA GLN A 14 -6.04 13.40 1.68
C GLN A 14 -6.65 11.99 1.61
N ARG A 15 -7.55 11.62 2.54
CA ARG A 15 -8.26 10.33 2.48
C ARG A 15 -9.13 10.21 1.23
N LEU A 16 -9.81 11.28 0.83
CA LEU A 16 -10.54 11.32 -0.44
C LEU A 16 -9.62 11.04 -1.62
N LEU A 17 -8.45 11.70 -1.69
CA LEU A 17 -7.47 11.50 -2.76
C LEU A 17 -6.88 10.09 -2.82
N LEU A 18 -6.78 9.43 -1.66
CA LEU A 18 -6.31 8.05 -1.55
C LEU A 18 -7.44 7.01 -1.76
N GLY A 19 -8.67 7.45 -2.03
CA GLY A 19 -9.84 6.55 -2.17
C GLY A 19 -10.24 5.85 -0.86
N GLN A 20 -9.89 6.43 0.29
CA GLN A 20 -10.15 5.86 1.62
C GLN A 20 -11.42 6.44 2.29
N SER A 21 -12.22 7.19 1.55
CA SER A 21 -13.48 7.76 2.02
C SER A 21 -14.64 6.84 1.63
N ALA A 22 -15.63 6.69 2.53
CA ALA A 22 -16.86 5.97 2.22
C ALA A 22 -17.66 6.72 1.14
N ASP A 23 -18.42 5.99 0.31
CA ASP A 23 -19.13 6.56 -0.86
C ASP A 23 -19.97 7.81 -0.51
N GLU A 24 -20.72 7.78 0.59
CA GLU A 24 -21.54 8.91 1.03
C GLU A 24 -20.70 10.14 1.43
N GLU A 25 -19.54 9.93 2.06
CA GLU A 25 -18.62 11.00 2.42
C GLU A 25 -17.89 11.55 1.18
N SER A 26 -17.55 10.68 0.23
CA SER A 26 -16.88 11.04 -1.02
C SER A 26 -17.74 11.99 -1.85
N VAL A 27 -19.01 11.67 -2.06
CA VAL A 27 -19.95 12.53 -2.81
C VAL A 27 -20.04 13.94 -2.18
N SER A 28 -20.15 14.02 -0.84
CA SER A 28 -20.22 15.31 -0.16
C SER A 28 -18.93 16.12 -0.27
N LEU A 29 -17.77 15.47 -0.27
CA LEU A 29 -16.47 16.14 -0.40
C LEU A 29 -16.20 16.57 -1.84
N GLU A 30 -16.61 15.78 -2.83
CA GLU A 30 -16.56 16.14 -4.25
C GLU A 30 -17.44 17.37 -4.54
N GLU A 31 -18.67 17.38 -4.00
CA GLU A 31 -19.56 18.54 -4.09
C GLU A 31 -18.92 19.79 -3.46
N HIS A 32 -18.23 19.64 -2.32
CA HIS A 32 -17.49 20.75 -1.72
C HIS A 32 -16.34 21.25 -2.60
N LEU A 33 -15.58 20.34 -3.23
CA LEU A 33 -14.46 20.71 -4.11
C LEU A 33 -14.90 21.43 -5.38
N LEU A 34 -16.10 21.12 -5.89
CA LEU A 34 -16.72 21.84 -7.01
C LEU A 34 -17.03 23.31 -6.69
N HIS A 35 -17.32 23.63 -5.43
CA HIS A 35 -17.78 24.96 -5.01
C HIS A 35 -16.77 25.74 -4.17
N CYS A 36 -15.64 25.14 -3.76
CA CYS A 36 -14.67 25.75 -2.85
C CYS A 36 -13.26 25.79 -3.45
N GLU A 37 -12.88 26.93 -4.02
CA GLU A 37 -11.54 27.14 -4.60
C GLU A 37 -10.40 26.92 -3.60
N LYS A 38 -10.63 27.21 -2.32
CA LYS A 38 -9.61 27.03 -1.28
C LYS A 38 -9.27 25.55 -1.13
N CYS A 39 -10.28 24.69 -1.05
CA CYS A 39 -10.09 23.26 -0.94
C CYS A 39 -9.54 22.67 -2.24
N LEU A 40 -9.96 23.18 -3.40
CA LEU A 40 -9.39 22.80 -4.69
C LEU A 40 -7.88 23.08 -4.76
N ARG A 41 -7.44 24.28 -4.38
CA ARG A 41 -6.00 24.62 -4.30
C ARG A 41 -5.27 23.74 -3.29
N THR A 42 -5.90 23.48 -2.15
CA THR A 42 -5.30 22.64 -1.09
C THR A 42 -5.06 21.22 -1.59
N VAL A 43 -6.05 20.63 -2.27
CA VAL A 43 -5.96 19.29 -2.90
C VAL A 43 -4.85 19.22 -3.94
N GLN A 44 -4.64 20.25 -4.75
CA GLN A 44 -3.56 20.29 -5.74
C GLN A 44 -2.16 20.35 -5.12
N THR A 45 -2.04 20.87 -3.89
CA THR A 45 -0.77 20.96 -3.15
C THR A 45 -0.54 19.81 -2.20
N LEU A 46 -1.59 19.05 -1.87
CA LEU A 46 -1.49 17.90 -1.00
C LEU A 46 -0.69 16.82 -1.74
N PRO A 47 0.41 16.32 -1.18
CA PRO A 47 1.07 15.17 -1.75
C PRO A 47 0.06 14.00 -1.74
N PRO A 48 -0.03 13.23 -2.83
CA PRO A 48 -0.64 11.91 -2.77
C PRO A 48 0.33 11.03 -1.96
N ASP A 49 0.33 11.21 -0.64
CA ASP A 49 1.18 10.47 0.30
C ASP A 49 0.58 9.08 0.45
N ASP A 50 0.70 8.30 -0.62
CA ASP A 50 0.62 6.86 -0.57
C ASP A 50 1.99 6.37 -0.08
N ALA A 51 1.99 5.60 1.01
CA ALA A 51 3.20 5.04 1.59
C ALA A 51 4.05 4.29 0.55
N LEU A 52 3.42 3.67 -0.45
CA LEU A 52 4.11 3.02 -1.56
C LEU A 52 4.84 4.03 -2.45
N ILE A 53 4.16 5.09 -2.87
CA ILE A 53 4.73 6.13 -3.74
C ILE A 53 5.87 6.85 -3.02
N SER A 54 5.68 7.19 -1.75
CA SER A 54 6.71 7.80 -0.89
C SER A 54 7.95 6.90 -0.79
N SER A 55 7.76 5.60 -0.55
CA SER A 55 8.86 4.62 -0.48
C SER A 55 9.61 4.48 -1.82
N LEU A 56 8.88 4.48 -2.94
CA LEU A 56 9.48 4.42 -4.28
C LEU A 56 10.30 5.68 -4.60
N GLN A 57 9.80 6.86 -4.24
CA GLN A 57 10.52 8.12 -4.43
C GLN A 57 11.81 8.16 -3.61
N GLN A 58 11.73 7.80 -2.32
CA GLN A 58 12.90 7.72 -1.45
C GLN A 58 13.94 6.71 -1.97
N GLY A 59 13.48 5.54 -2.42
CA GLY A 59 14.37 4.53 -3.03
C GLY A 59 15.08 5.04 -4.28
N ARG A 60 14.38 5.81 -5.12
CA ARG A 60 14.96 6.45 -6.32
C ARG A 60 16.02 7.48 -5.96
N GLU A 61 15.73 8.37 -5.01
CA GLU A 61 16.67 9.39 -4.55
C GLU A 61 17.93 8.75 -3.97
N PHE A 62 17.76 7.75 -3.10
CA PHE A 62 18.85 6.97 -2.55
C PHE A 62 19.70 6.33 -3.65
N ALA A 63 19.09 5.68 -4.65
CA ALA A 63 19.83 5.05 -5.75
C ALA A 63 20.63 6.05 -6.59
N THR A 64 20.13 7.29 -6.76
CA THR A 64 20.85 8.34 -7.50
C THR A 64 22.01 8.94 -6.71
N GLN A 65 21.90 9.02 -5.39
CA GLN A 65 22.91 9.58 -4.50
C GLN A 65 23.88 8.52 -3.95
N ALA A 66 23.59 7.25 -4.15
CA ALA A 66 24.38 6.14 -3.63
C ALA A 66 25.83 6.25 -4.12
N PRO A 67 26.82 6.22 -3.20
CA PRO A 67 28.22 6.29 -3.58
C PRO A 67 28.60 5.09 -4.45
N ARG A 68 29.05 5.35 -5.68
CA ARG A 68 29.51 4.31 -6.61
C ARG A 68 30.99 4.02 -6.39
N SER A 69 31.31 3.43 -5.24
CA SER A 69 32.68 2.99 -4.95
C SER A 69 32.92 1.58 -5.48
N GLU A 70 34.15 1.29 -5.92
CA GLU A 70 34.51 -0.08 -6.36
C GLU A 70 34.25 -1.14 -5.28
N LEU A 71 34.36 -0.76 -4.00
CA LEU A 71 34.07 -1.65 -2.88
C LEU A 71 32.59 -2.03 -2.83
N LEU A 72 31.69 -1.07 -3.03
CA LEU A 72 30.24 -1.31 -3.07
C LEU A 72 29.84 -2.12 -4.32
N GLU A 73 30.46 -1.86 -5.46
CA GLU A 73 30.28 -2.66 -6.68
C GLU A 73 30.70 -4.12 -6.47
N LYS A 74 31.88 -4.35 -5.87
CA LYS A 74 32.39 -5.69 -5.53
C LYS A 74 31.48 -6.40 -4.52
N LEU A 75 30.99 -5.69 -3.51
CA LEU A 75 30.03 -6.23 -2.53
C LEU A 75 28.72 -6.62 -3.20
N ARG A 76 28.15 -5.75 -4.05
CA ARG A 76 26.90 -6.02 -4.78
C ARG A 76 27.01 -7.26 -5.64
N ARG A 77 28.12 -7.42 -6.38
CA ARG A 77 28.37 -8.62 -7.18
C ARG A 77 28.43 -9.89 -6.32
N ARG A 78 29.15 -9.84 -5.20
CA ARG A 78 29.22 -10.98 -4.26
C ARG A 78 27.84 -11.37 -3.71
N LEU A 79 26.98 -10.42 -3.38
CA LEU A 79 25.61 -10.69 -2.91
C LEU A 79 24.70 -11.28 -4.00
N GLN A 80 24.90 -10.88 -5.26
CA GLN A 80 24.18 -11.45 -6.41
C GLN A 80 24.59 -12.90 -6.68
N GLU A 81 25.88 -13.21 -6.52
CA GLU A 81 26.46 -14.54 -6.73
C GLU A 81 26.24 -15.49 -5.53
N MET A 82 25.79 -14.98 -4.38
CA MET A 82 25.52 -15.81 -3.21
C MET A 82 24.28 -16.73 -3.42
N PRO A 83 24.40 -18.04 -3.13
CA PRO A 83 23.28 -18.97 -3.23
C PRO A 83 22.18 -18.60 -2.22
N ALA A 84 20.91 -18.86 -2.58
CA ALA A 84 19.74 -18.54 -1.76
C ALA A 84 19.80 -19.13 -0.35
N SER A 85 20.46 -20.27 -0.16
CA SER A 85 20.67 -20.92 1.15
C SER A 85 21.57 -20.12 2.10
N ALA A 86 22.41 -19.22 1.58
CA ALA A 86 23.26 -18.32 2.38
C ALA A 86 22.64 -16.92 2.59
N ARG A 87 21.50 -16.64 1.95
CA ARG A 87 20.65 -15.48 2.25
C ARG A 87 19.73 -15.93 3.38
N GLY A 88 20.14 -15.68 4.62
CA GLY A 88 19.58 -16.28 5.84
C GLY A 88 18.10 -16.64 5.75
N ALA A 89 17.79 -17.87 6.15
CA ALA A 89 16.45 -18.34 6.48
C ALA A 89 15.92 -17.67 7.75
N ASP A 90 15.96 -16.33 7.81
CA ASP A 90 15.33 -15.49 8.82
C ASP A 90 14.06 -14.82 8.25
N THR A 91 13.45 -15.45 7.24
CA THR A 91 12.04 -15.24 6.89
C THR A 91 11.21 -16.41 7.42
N ALA A 92 11.24 -16.59 8.73
CA ALA A 92 10.12 -17.14 9.48
C ALA A 92 9.68 -16.02 10.43
N ALA A 93 8.38 -15.68 10.38
CA ALA A 93 7.74 -14.61 11.16
C ALA A 93 8.02 -13.17 10.70
N GLY A 94 7.62 -12.85 9.48
CA GLY A 94 6.97 -11.55 9.22
C GLY A 94 5.60 -11.55 9.90
N GLU A 95 5.61 -11.57 11.23
CA GLU A 95 4.42 -11.46 12.05
C GLU A 95 4.01 -9.98 12.00
N ASN A 96 2.97 -9.69 11.21
CA ASN A 96 2.18 -8.48 11.39
C ASN A 96 1.46 -8.59 12.74
N THR A 97 2.21 -8.52 13.85
CA THR A 97 1.66 -8.48 15.19
C THR A 97 1.07 -7.08 15.38
N PHE A 98 -0.19 -6.91 14.95
CA PHE A 98 -1.08 -5.99 15.64
C PHE A 98 -1.08 -6.43 17.12
N PRO A 99 -0.71 -5.56 18.08
CA PRO A 99 -0.48 -5.96 19.47
C PRO A 99 -1.73 -6.42 20.23
N ASN A 100 -2.85 -6.72 19.54
CA ASN A 100 -4.09 -7.14 20.18
C ASN A 100 -5.03 -7.98 19.28
N ALA A 101 -4.49 -8.81 18.39
CA ALA A 101 -5.30 -9.84 17.73
C ALA A 101 -5.33 -11.10 18.62
N PRO A 102 -6.52 -11.67 18.96
CA PRO A 102 -6.58 -12.93 19.68
C PRO A 102 -5.92 -14.02 18.87
N THR A 103 -4.96 -14.73 19.47
CA THR A 103 -4.30 -15.89 18.88
C THR A 103 -5.37 -16.98 18.66
N PRO A 104 -5.67 -17.41 17.41
CA PRO A 104 -6.53 -18.56 17.21
C PRO A 104 -5.80 -19.81 17.71
N ALA A 105 -6.49 -20.61 18.53
CA ALA A 105 -6.00 -21.88 19.05
C ALA A 105 -5.65 -22.86 17.90
N PRO A 106 -4.73 -23.82 18.11
CA PRO A 106 -4.15 -24.67 17.07
C PRO A 106 -5.09 -25.79 16.59
N GLU A 107 -6.41 -25.63 16.75
CA GLU A 107 -7.42 -26.64 16.43
C GLU A 107 -8.26 -26.22 15.22
N MET A 108 -7.62 -25.92 14.08
CA MET A 108 -8.28 -25.87 12.75
C MET A 108 -7.25 -25.65 11.61
N MET A 109 -6.22 -26.49 11.53
CA MET A 109 -5.52 -26.69 10.26
C MET A 109 -6.40 -27.55 9.35
N VAL A 110 -7.41 -26.93 8.74
CA VAL A 110 -8.01 -27.49 7.52
C VAL A 110 -7.15 -26.96 6.38
N ASP A 111 -6.46 -27.88 5.71
CA ASP A 111 -5.84 -27.65 4.40
C ASP A 111 -6.94 -27.33 3.38
N GLU A 112 -7.50 -26.12 3.43
CA GLU A 112 -8.36 -25.60 2.37
C GLU A 112 -7.54 -24.70 1.45
N SER A 113 -6.51 -25.30 0.86
CA SER A 113 -5.94 -24.85 -0.39
C SER A 113 -6.96 -25.09 -1.51
N VAL A 114 -8.06 -24.34 -1.52
CA VAL A 114 -9.15 -24.49 -2.50
C VAL A 114 -8.59 -24.22 -3.90
N SER A 115 -8.40 -25.28 -4.69
CA SER A 115 -7.92 -25.17 -6.07
C SER A 115 -9.00 -24.52 -6.92
N LEU A 116 -8.61 -23.47 -7.65
CA LEU A 116 -9.51 -22.86 -8.63
C LEU A 116 -9.77 -23.84 -9.77
N ARG A 117 -11.05 -24.10 -10.04
CA ARG A 117 -11.46 -24.79 -11.26
C ARG A 117 -11.27 -23.88 -12.47
N PRO A 118 -11.04 -24.43 -13.67
CA PRO A 118 -10.85 -23.64 -14.89
C PRO A 118 -12.01 -22.65 -15.15
N PRO A 119 -11.74 -21.48 -15.75
CA PRO A 119 -12.76 -20.50 -16.07
C PRO A 119 -13.72 -21.00 -17.16
N GLN A 120 -15.01 -20.68 -17.03
CA GLN A 120 -16.05 -21.13 -17.98
C GLN A 120 -16.41 -20.04 -18.99
N GLN A 121 -16.09 -18.78 -18.70
CA GLN A 121 -16.27 -17.64 -19.59
C GLN A 121 -14.97 -16.84 -19.71
N ALA A 122 -14.86 -16.04 -20.79
CA ALA A 122 -13.64 -15.28 -21.10
C ALA A 122 -13.28 -14.21 -20.06
N ASP A 123 -14.25 -13.79 -19.22
CA ASP A 123 -14.08 -12.76 -18.20
C ASP A 123 -13.96 -13.36 -16.77
N GLU A 124 -13.74 -14.67 -16.65
CA GLU A 124 -13.58 -15.36 -15.36
C GLU A 124 -12.13 -15.81 -15.15
N ILE A 125 -11.69 -15.83 -13.89
CA ILE A 125 -10.37 -16.33 -13.48
C ILE A 125 -10.40 -17.77 -12.91
N GLY A 126 -11.60 -18.37 -12.85
CA GLY A 126 -11.85 -19.67 -12.23
C GLY A 126 -12.79 -19.59 -11.02
N ARG A 127 -13.34 -20.73 -10.60
CA ARG A 127 -14.31 -20.82 -9.48
C ARG A 127 -13.75 -21.65 -8.34
N LEU A 128 -14.03 -21.24 -7.10
CA LEU A 128 -13.67 -21.96 -5.89
C LEU A 128 -14.51 -23.25 -5.74
N GLY A 129 -13.87 -24.36 -5.39
CA GLY A 129 -14.53 -25.57 -4.88
C GLY A 129 -13.71 -26.83 -5.01
#